data_AF-A0A8J6PZB6-F1
#
_entry.id   AF-A0A8J6PZB6-F1
#
_cell.length_a   1.000
_cell.length_b   1.000
_cell.length_c   1.000
_cell.angle_alpha   90.00
_cell.angle_beta   90.00
_cell.angle_gamma   90.00
#
_symmetry.space_group_name_H-M   'P 1'
#
loop_
_entity.id
_entity.type
_entity.pdbx_description
1 polymer ?
#
loop_
_entity_poly.entity_id
_entity_poly.type
_entity_poly.pdbx_seq_one_letter_code
_entity_poly.pdbx_strand_id
1 'polypeptide(L)'
;MNTKNQTPVVEKKLLIPFILVTSLFALWGFANAVTDPMVQAFKKVLELSNSQAAWVQMAFYGGYFCMALPAAIFMRKYSYKVGILIGLALYATGALLFYPAAITEKFWFFCLGLYILTFGLAFLETAANPYALAMGPKETATQRLNLAQAFNPVGLIFGLLVAQQFVLKNLKSDDISDFSALDEASKILIKTSDLMVIRNPYVILGLVIIGVFVLFLVSKMPQSKDEGTTPNIGETFVVLFKNNKYVLGVLSQILYVGGQIMCWTYIYQYAEAIGVDSVTAGYYQMAAFILFTVGRAVGTYMLRFISSGKLLMSFALLAIMCVLGTIFIEGMIGLYCLVIISFFMSLMFPTIYGIALGDLTEEESKIGSAGLVMAIVGGALMPKLQGMIIDLGGSGVADTKIIGVSEVNFSFILPLLCFAFISWYGYHVYSKHE
;
A
#
# COMPACT_ATOMS: atom_id res chain seq x y z
N MET A 1 20.33 -39.30 -3.03
CA MET A 1 19.39 -38.19 -3.30
C MET A 1 18.14 -38.42 -2.46
N ASN A 2 18.01 -37.76 -1.31
CA ASN A 2 16.81 -37.84 -0.47
C ASN A 2 15.75 -36.91 -1.05
N THR A 3 14.70 -37.47 -1.67
CA THR A 3 13.46 -36.76 -1.96
C THR A 3 12.75 -36.47 -0.64
N LYS A 4 13.20 -35.46 0.11
CA LYS A 4 12.38 -34.85 1.16
C LYS A 4 11.09 -34.38 0.50
N ASN A 5 9.95 -34.93 0.91
CA ASN A 5 8.63 -34.41 0.60
C ASN A 5 8.63 -32.91 0.90
N GLN A 6 8.79 -32.08 -0.13
CA GLN A 6 8.71 -30.63 0.05
C GLN A 6 7.26 -30.30 0.32
N THR A 7 6.99 -29.79 1.52
CA THR A 7 5.68 -29.30 1.91
C THR A 7 5.19 -28.32 0.84
N PRO A 8 4.04 -28.58 0.20
CA PRO A 8 3.56 -27.73 -0.87
C PRO A 8 3.28 -26.32 -0.32
N VAL A 9 3.62 -25.30 -1.12
CA VAL A 9 3.33 -23.91 -0.75
C VAL A 9 1.83 -23.72 -0.60
N VAL A 10 1.02 -24.23 -1.54
CA VAL A 10 -0.45 -24.25 -1.43
C VAL A 10 -0.95 -25.66 -1.68
N GLU A 11 -1.71 -26.21 -0.74
CA GLU A 11 -2.36 -27.51 -0.91
C GLU A 11 -3.49 -27.43 -1.95
N LYS A 12 -3.65 -28.48 -2.77
CA LYS A 12 -4.70 -28.53 -3.80
C LYS A 12 -6.11 -28.30 -3.24
N LYS A 13 -6.37 -28.73 -2.00
CA LYS A 13 -7.65 -28.53 -1.30
C LYS A 13 -7.91 -27.07 -0.91
N LEU A 14 -6.86 -26.27 -0.74
CA LEU A 14 -6.91 -24.85 -0.36
C LEU A 14 -6.78 -23.91 -1.56
N LEU A 15 -6.62 -24.44 -2.77
CA LEU A 15 -6.33 -23.65 -3.96
C LEU A 15 -7.42 -22.61 -4.28
N ILE A 16 -8.70 -23.00 -4.20
CA ILE A 16 -9.82 -22.07 -4.49
C ILE A 16 -9.88 -20.93 -3.45
N PRO A 17 -9.89 -21.19 -2.13
CA PRO A 17 -9.76 -20.13 -1.12
C PRO A 17 -8.53 -19.26 -1.31
N PHE A 18 -7.39 -19.85 -1.67
CA PHE A 18 -6.15 -19.12 -1.89
C PHE A 18 -6.24 -18.18 -3.10
N ILE A 19 -6.81 -18.63 -4.23
CA ILE A 19 -7.03 -17.78 -5.42
C ILE A 19 -7.96 -16.63 -5.08
N LEU A 20 -9.04 -16.87 -4.34
CA LEU A 20 -9.97 -15.82 -3.92
C LEU A 20 -9.27 -14.78 -3.05
N VAL A 21 -8.51 -15.20 -2.04
CA VAL A 21 -7.76 -14.27 -1.17
C VAL A 21 -6.68 -13.54 -1.96
N THR A 22 -6.02 -14.22 -2.89
CA THR A 22 -5.03 -13.62 -3.82
C THR A 22 -5.66 -12.52 -4.68
N SER A 23 -6.90 -12.71 -5.15
CA SER A 23 -7.60 -11.69 -5.94
C SER A 23 -7.88 -10.41 -5.14
N LEU A 24 -8.05 -10.50 -3.81
CA LEU A 24 -8.21 -9.33 -2.94
C LEU A 24 -6.98 -8.42 -2.97
N PHE A 25 -5.78 -9.02 -3.00
CA PHE A 25 -4.52 -8.27 -3.07
C PHE A 25 -4.39 -7.49 -4.38
N ALA A 26 -4.86 -8.05 -5.50
CA ALA A 26 -4.93 -7.34 -6.78
C ALA A 26 -5.95 -6.20 -6.76
N LEU A 27 -7.15 -6.43 -6.24
CA LEU A 27 -8.20 -5.41 -6.12
C LEU A 27 -7.79 -4.24 -5.23
N TRP A 28 -7.03 -4.53 -4.17
CA TRP A 28 -6.47 -3.52 -3.29
C TRP A 28 -5.34 -2.73 -3.96
N GLY A 29 -4.43 -3.42 -4.67
CA GLY A 29 -3.41 -2.74 -5.48
C GLY A 29 -4.03 -1.80 -6.50
N PHE A 30 -5.10 -2.23 -7.17
CA PHE A 30 -5.87 -1.40 -8.07
C PHE A 30 -6.46 -0.17 -7.35
N ALA A 31 -7.11 -0.37 -6.20
CA ALA A 31 -7.67 0.70 -5.37
C ALA A 31 -6.66 1.81 -5.07
N ASN A 32 -5.48 1.42 -4.58
CA ASN A 32 -4.46 2.35 -4.15
C ASN A 32 -3.93 3.16 -5.33
N ALA A 33 -3.58 2.50 -6.44
CA ALA A 33 -3.04 3.18 -7.63
C ALA A 33 -4.06 4.12 -8.30
N VAL A 34 -5.36 3.82 -8.19
CA VAL A 34 -6.42 4.67 -8.71
C VAL A 34 -6.70 5.85 -7.78
N THR A 35 -6.50 5.70 -6.47
CA THR A 35 -6.87 6.73 -5.49
C THR A 35 -6.02 7.99 -5.61
N ASP A 36 -4.69 7.88 -5.68
CA ASP A 36 -3.82 9.07 -5.64
C ASP A 36 -4.06 10.04 -6.82
N PRO A 37 -4.10 9.58 -8.09
CA PRO A 37 -4.42 10.45 -9.22
C PRO A 37 -5.82 11.07 -9.10
N MET A 38 -6.78 10.34 -8.55
CA MET A 38 -8.15 10.82 -8.42
C MET A 38 -8.29 11.86 -7.33
N VAL A 39 -7.56 11.74 -6.22
CA VAL A 39 -7.48 12.80 -5.20
C VAL A 39 -6.89 14.09 -5.79
N GLN A 40 -5.85 13.99 -6.64
CA GLN A 40 -5.30 15.16 -7.33
C GLN A 40 -6.28 15.78 -8.32
N ALA A 41 -6.96 14.95 -9.12
CA ALA A 41 -8.01 15.41 -10.02
C ALA A 41 -9.13 16.13 -9.25
N PHE A 42 -9.57 15.59 -8.11
CA PHE A 42 -10.55 16.25 -7.24
C PHE A 42 -10.05 17.58 -6.68
N LYS A 43 -8.78 17.66 -6.25
CA LYS A 43 -8.18 18.91 -5.76
C LYS A 43 -8.28 20.01 -6.81
N LYS A 44 -8.00 19.67 -8.08
CA LYS A 44 -8.07 20.60 -9.21
C LYS A 44 -9.51 20.97 -9.56
N VAL A 45 -10.39 19.98 -9.73
CA VAL A 45 -11.78 20.19 -10.16
C VAL A 45 -12.60 20.95 -9.11
N LEU A 46 -12.41 20.66 -7.82
CA LEU A 46 -13.15 21.30 -6.73
C LEU A 46 -12.45 22.54 -6.16
N GLU A 47 -11.32 22.96 -6.73
CA GLU A 47 -10.51 24.12 -6.28
C GLU A 47 -10.25 24.07 -4.76
N LEU A 48 -9.90 22.89 -4.25
CA LEU A 48 -9.77 22.66 -2.82
C LEU A 48 -8.58 23.42 -2.25
N SER A 49 -8.78 24.03 -1.08
CA SER A 49 -7.67 24.57 -0.30
C SER A 49 -6.71 23.45 0.13
N ASN A 50 -5.45 23.79 0.38
CA ASN A 50 -4.45 22.84 0.86
C ASN A 50 -4.88 22.14 2.17
N SER A 51 -5.65 22.82 3.04
CA SER A 51 -6.22 22.22 4.24
C SER A 51 -7.24 21.12 3.91
N GLN A 52 -8.13 21.35 2.94
CA GLN A 52 -9.12 20.36 2.49
C GLN A 52 -8.45 19.15 1.81
N ALA A 53 -7.40 19.37 1.01
CA ALA A 53 -6.62 18.26 0.43
C ALA A 53 -5.95 17.40 1.51
N ALA A 54 -5.45 18.02 2.59
CA ALA A 54 -4.90 17.29 3.73
C ALA A 54 -5.95 16.45 4.47
N TRP A 55 -7.21 16.89 4.54
CA TRP A 55 -8.31 16.09 5.09
C TRP A 55 -8.61 14.82 4.28
N VAL A 56 -8.44 14.86 2.96
CA VAL A 56 -8.59 13.67 2.11
C VAL A 56 -7.52 12.63 2.44
N GLN A 57 -6.27 13.05 2.57
CA GLN A 57 -5.18 12.16 2.99
C GLN A 57 -5.38 11.65 4.42
N MET A 58 -5.82 12.50 5.33
CA MET A 58 -6.16 12.09 6.69
C MET A 58 -7.31 11.08 6.72
N ALA A 59 -8.32 11.22 5.87
CA ALA A 59 -9.39 10.23 5.75
C ALA A 59 -8.83 8.90 5.22
N PHE A 60 -7.96 8.94 4.20
CA PHE A 60 -7.38 7.73 3.65
C PHE A 60 -6.60 6.92 4.70
N TYR A 61 -5.58 7.54 5.31
CA TYR A 61 -4.71 6.87 6.27
C TYR A 61 -5.32 6.72 7.66
N GLY A 62 -6.16 7.67 8.08
CA GLY A 62 -6.93 7.58 9.32
C GLY A 62 -7.91 6.41 9.28
N GLY A 63 -8.44 6.08 8.11
CA GLY A 63 -9.27 4.89 7.91
C GLY A 63 -8.55 3.59 8.28
N TYR A 64 -7.31 3.42 7.78
CA TYR A 64 -6.46 2.29 8.13
C TYR A 64 -6.18 2.19 9.62
N PHE A 65 -5.79 3.32 10.24
CA PHE A 65 -5.44 3.34 11.65
C PHE A 65 -6.64 3.03 12.55
N CYS A 66 -7.78 3.69 12.33
CA CYS A 66 -8.95 3.58 13.21
C CYS A 66 -9.65 2.23 13.09
N MET A 67 -9.72 1.62 11.91
CA MET A 67 -10.50 0.40 11.69
C MET A 67 -9.72 -0.90 11.77
N ALA A 68 -8.39 -0.88 11.73
CA ALA A 68 -7.59 -2.10 11.85
C ALA A 68 -7.87 -2.86 13.17
N LEU A 69 -7.91 -2.16 14.31
CA LEU A 69 -8.18 -2.80 15.61
C LEU A 69 -9.62 -3.31 15.73
N PRO A 70 -10.67 -2.51 15.43
CA PRO A 70 -12.04 -3.01 15.34
C PRO A 70 -12.17 -4.23 14.42
N ALA A 71 -11.55 -4.20 13.23
CA ALA A 71 -11.56 -5.33 12.31
C ALA A 71 -10.98 -6.59 12.95
N ALA A 72 -9.83 -6.49 13.62
CA ALA A 72 -9.22 -7.62 14.31
C ALA A 72 -10.10 -8.18 15.43
N ILE A 73 -10.74 -7.32 16.24
CA ILE A 73 -11.67 -7.75 17.29
C ILE A 73 -12.87 -8.48 16.68
N PHE A 74 -13.43 -7.98 15.58
CA PHE A 74 -14.53 -8.63 14.87
C PHE A 74 -14.12 -10.00 14.32
N MET A 75 -12.94 -10.12 13.71
CA MET A 75 -12.44 -11.40 13.19
C MET A 75 -12.14 -12.42 14.27
N ARG A 76 -11.71 -11.95 15.44
CA ARG A 76 -11.51 -12.78 16.62
C ARG A 76 -12.83 -13.36 17.13
N LYS A 77 -13.87 -12.52 17.18
CA LYS A 77 -15.21 -12.92 17.63
C LYS A 77 -15.93 -13.84 16.64
N TYR A 78 -15.74 -13.62 15.34
CA TYR A 78 -16.45 -14.35 14.29
C TYR A 78 -15.50 -15.23 13.48
N SER A 79 -14.93 -14.72 12.39
CA SER A 79 -13.92 -15.40 11.58
C SER A 79 -13.29 -14.45 10.55
N TYR A 80 -12.19 -14.90 9.91
CA TYR A 80 -11.59 -14.18 8.78
C TYR A 80 -12.58 -13.96 7.62
N LYS A 81 -13.40 -14.97 7.29
CA LYS A 81 -14.40 -14.84 6.22
C LYS A 81 -15.39 -13.71 6.49
N VAL A 82 -15.86 -13.59 7.73
CA VAL A 82 -16.77 -12.50 8.12
C VAL A 82 -16.06 -11.14 8.01
N GLY A 83 -14.80 -11.05 8.44
CA GLY A 83 -13.99 -9.84 8.26
C GLY A 83 -13.84 -9.43 6.79
N ILE A 84 -13.54 -10.39 5.90
CA ILE A 84 -13.44 -10.14 4.45
C ILE A 84 -14.77 -9.65 3.87
N LEU A 85 -15.90 -10.28 4.22
CA LEU A 85 -17.21 -9.88 3.72
C LEU A 85 -17.58 -8.45 4.16
N ILE A 86 -17.35 -8.10 5.43
CA ILE A 86 -17.58 -6.73 5.92
C ILE A 86 -16.67 -5.75 5.16
N GLY A 87 -15.39 -6.10 4.98
CA GLY A 87 -14.45 -5.28 4.23
C GLY A 87 -14.89 -5.03 2.78
N LEU A 88 -15.31 -6.09 2.07
CA LEU A 88 -15.82 -5.98 0.70
C LEU A 88 -17.11 -5.15 0.62
N ALA A 89 -18.01 -5.30 1.59
CA ALA A 89 -19.25 -4.51 1.64
C ALA A 89 -18.99 -3.01 1.88
N LEU A 90 -18.12 -2.68 2.85
CA LEU A 90 -17.70 -1.31 3.11
C LEU A 90 -16.98 -0.71 1.90
N TYR A 91 -16.08 -1.49 1.28
CA TYR A 91 -15.35 -1.07 0.09
C TYR A 91 -16.30 -0.76 -1.08
N ALA A 92 -17.22 -1.69 -1.41
CA ALA A 92 -18.22 -1.45 -2.45
C ALA A 92 -19.10 -0.24 -2.15
N THR A 93 -19.53 -0.08 -0.89
CA THR A 93 -20.37 1.05 -0.47
C THR A 93 -19.63 2.37 -0.61
N GLY A 94 -18.39 2.45 -0.15
CA GLY A 94 -17.55 3.65 -0.29
C GLY A 94 -17.32 4.02 -1.76
N ALA A 95 -17.06 3.03 -2.61
CA ALA A 95 -16.89 3.24 -4.05
C ALA A 95 -18.19 3.71 -4.74
N LEU A 96 -19.35 3.15 -4.38
CA LEU A 96 -20.64 3.57 -4.94
C LEU A 96 -21.11 4.95 -4.45
N LEU A 97 -20.67 5.39 -3.25
CA LEU A 97 -20.94 6.74 -2.75
C LEU A 97 -20.31 7.85 -3.60
N PHE A 98 -19.35 7.54 -4.48
CA PHE A 98 -18.86 8.50 -5.47
C PHE A 98 -19.94 8.88 -6.50
N TYR A 99 -20.96 8.05 -6.73
CA TYR A 99 -22.07 8.37 -7.62
C TYR A 99 -22.91 9.56 -7.12
N PRO A 100 -23.51 9.52 -5.90
CA PRO A 100 -24.22 10.69 -5.36
C PRO A 100 -23.29 11.87 -5.08
N ALA A 101 -22.01 11.63 -4.74
CA ALA A 101 -21.05 12.70 -4.54
C ALA A 101 -20.81 13.51 -5.83
N ALA A 102 -20.70 12.84 -6.98
CA ALA A 102 -20.54 13.49 -8.29
C ALA A 102 -21.78 14.26 -8.75
N ILE A 103 -22.99 13.80 -8.41
CA ILE A 103 -24.23 14.51 -8.76
C ILE A 103 -24.45 15.73 -7.86
N THR A 104 -24.13 15.61 -6.58
CA THR A 104 -24.35 16.70 -5.61
C THR A 104 -23.22 17.73 -5.59
N GLU A 105 -22.09 17.43 -6.24
CA GLU A 105 -20.87 18.24 -6.31
C GLU A 105 -20.32 18.65 -4.92
N LYS A 106 -20.73 17.93 -3.86
CA LYS A 106 -20.38 18.24 -2.48
C LYS A 106 -19.13 17.47 -2.05
N PHE A 107 -18.07 18.22 -1.77
CA PHE A 107 -16.79 17.71 -1.25
C PHE A 107 -16.93 16.71 -0.10
N TRP A 108 -17.83 16.97 0.86
CA TRP A 108 -18.01 16.10 2.02
C TRP A 108 -18.51 14.70 1.70
N PHE A 109 -19.32 14.51 0.65
CA PHE A 109 -19.73 13.17 0.23
C PHE A 109 -18.56 12.38 -0.37
N PHE A 110 -17.64 13.05 -1.06
CA PHE A 110 -16.40 12.42 -1.54
C PHE A 110 -15.50 12.00 -0.38
N CYS A 111 -15.26 12.88 0.59
CA CYS A 111 -14.48 12.54 1.77
C CYS A 111 -15.09 11.36 2.53
N LEU A 112 -16.42 11.35 2.73
CA LEU A 112 -17.11 10.27 3.40
C LEU A 112 -17.02 8.95 2.62
N GLY A 113 -17.22 8.99 1.29
CA GLY A 113 -17.08 7.83 0.42
C GLY A 113 -15.68 7.23 0.48
N LEU A 114 -14.65 8.08 0.39
CA LEU A 114 -13.24 7.69 0.50
C LEU A 114 -12.90 7.14 1.89
N TYR A 115 -13.48 7.70 2.95
CA TYR A 115 -13.29 7.21 4.32
C TYR A 115 -13.93 5.83 4.56
N ILE A 116 -15.15 5.62 4.06
CA ILE A 116 -15.83 4.31 4.14
C ILE A 116 -15.09 3.27 3.28
N LEU A 117 -14.59 3.68 2.11
CA LEU A 117 -13.77 2.86 1.24
C LEU A 117 -12.50 2.38 1.98
N THR A 118 -11.78 3.28 2.66
CA THR A 118 -10.57 2.92 3.40
C THR A 118 -10.85 2.05 4.62
N PHE A 119 -12.02 2.19 5.26
CA PHE A 119 -12.45 1.21 6.25
C PHE A 119 -12.57 -0.20 5.65
N GLY A 120 -13.15 -0.30 4.45
CA GLY A 120 -13.22 -1.56 3.72
C GLY A 120 -11.83 -2.15 3.48
N LEU A 121 -10.89 -1.35 2.99
CA LEU A 121 -9.50 -1.78 2.78
C LEU A 121 -8.84 -2.23 4.09
N ALA A 122 -8.99 -1.48 5.18
CA ALA A 122 -8.44 -1.85 6.49
C ALA A 122 -8.93 -3.22 6.98
N PHE A 123 -10.23 -3.52 6.80
CA PHE A 123 -10.79 -4.83 7.11
C PHE A 123 -10.20 -5.93 6.23
N LEU A 124 -10.08 -5.70 4.92
CA LEU A 124 -9.53 -6.67 3.98
C LEU A 124 -8.06 -6.96 4.28
N GLU A 125 -7.27 -5.94 4.57
CA GLU A 125 -5.86 -6.08 4.95
C GLU A 125 -5.65 -6.85 6.24
N THR A 126 -6.41 -6.49 7.28
CA THR A 126 -6.30 -7.11 8.60
C THR A 126 -6.77 -8.58 8.52
N ALA A 127 -7.61 -8.94 7.53
CA ALA A 127 -8.10 -10.29 7.36
C ALA A 127 -7.21 -11.15 6.43
N ALA A 128 -6.92 -10.64 5.23
CA ALA A 128 -6.34 -11.42 4.14
C ALA A 128 -4.89 -11.83 4.43
N ASN A 129 -4.09 -10.94 5.03
CA ASN A 129 -2.69 -11.22 5.34
C ASN A 129 -2.54 -12.39 6.36
N PRO A 130 -3.11 -12.33 7.58
CA PRO A 130 -3.01 -13.44 8.53
C PRO A 130 -3.76 -14.68 8.04
N TYR A 131 -4.87 -14.54 7.29
CA TYR A 131 -5.53 -15.71 6.70
C TYR A 131 -4.62 -16.43 5.70
N ALA A 132 -3.90 -15.71 4.83
CA ALA A 132 -2.92 -16.30 3.92
C ALA A 132 -1.77 -17.01 4.66
N LEU A 133 -1.31 -16.44 5.77
CA LEU A 133 -0.31 -17.06 6.66
C LEU A 133 -0.84 -18.27 7.43
N ALA A 134 -2.15 -18.36 7.70
CA ALA A 134 -2.78 -19.50 8.37
C ALA A 134 -3.22 -20.62 7.40
N MET A 135 -3.27 -20.34 6.08
CA MET A 135 -3.70 -21.31 5.06
C MET A 135 -2.67 -22.43 4.79
N GLY A 136 -2.55 -23.40 5.69
CA GLY A 136 -1.68 -24.57 5.55
C GLY A 136 -0.46 -24.53 6.48
N PRO A 137 0.61 -25.28 6.16
CA PRO A 137 1.75 -25.48 7.07
C PRO A 137 2.51 -24.19 7.40
N LYS A 138 3.05 -24.09 8.62
CA LYS A 138 3.73 -22.88 9.10
C LYS A 138 5.04 -22.60 8.35
N GLU A 139 5.72 -23.63 7.88
CA GLU A 139 7.02 -23.55 7.22
C GLU A 139 6.95 -22.79 5.88
N THR A 140 5.81 -22.84 5.19
CA THR A 140 5.59 -22.16 3.90
C THR A 140 4.74 -20.89 4.04
N ALA A 141 4.42 -20.45 5.26
CA ALA A 141 3.51 -19.33 5.49
C ALA A 141 3.99 -18.03 4.82
N THR A 142 5.22 -17.61 5.09
CA THR A 142 5.79 -16.39 4.49
C THR A 142 5.87 -16.48 2.96
N GLN A 143 6.18 -17.66 2.41
CA GLN A 143 6.21 -17.90 0.97
C GLN A 143 4.81 -17.79 0.34
N ARG A 144 3.77 -18.34 0.97
CA ARG A 144 2.38 -18.20 0.52
C ARG A 144 1.92 -16.76 0.52
N LEU A 145 2.22 -16.02 1.58
CA LEU A 145 1.85 -14.61 1.67
C LEU A 145 2.53 -13.82 0.55
N ASN A 146 3.84 -14.03 0.33
CA ASN A 146 4.56 -13.41 -0.78
C ASN A 146 3.97 -13.79 -2.15
N LEU A 147 3.59 -15.06 -2.35
CA LEU A 147 2.94 -15.52 -3.59
C LEU A 147 1.58 -14.85 -3.81
N ALA A 148 0.73 -14.75 -2.78
CA ALA A 148 -0.55 -14.06 -2.88
C ALA A 148 -0.35 -12.56 -3.16
N GLN A 149 0.61 -11.94 -2.46
CA GLN A 149 0.96 -10.55 -2.67
C GLN A 149 1.66 -10.27 -4.01
N ALA A 150 2.14 -11.28 -4.75
CA ALA A 150 2.71 -11.11 -6.09
C ALA A 150 1.69 -10.54 -7.10
N PHE A 151 0.39 -10.66 -6.80
CA PHE A 151 -0.69 -10.11 -7.62
C PHE A 151 -1.06 -8.66 -7.25
N ASN A 152 -0.65 -8.16 -6.08
CA ASN A 152 -0.88 -6.77 -5.69
C ASN A 152 -0.22 -5.76 -6.67
N PRO A 153 1.05 -5.93 -7.09
CA PRO A 153 1.69 -5.07 -8.10
C PRO A 153 0.99 -5.09 -9.45
N VAL A 154 0.45 -6.24 -9.85
CA VAL A 154 -0.37 -6.35 -11.08
C VAL A 154 -1.61 -5.46 -10.97
N GLY A 155 -2.23 -5.43 -9.79
CA GLY A 155 -3.30 -4.48 -9.45
C GLY A 155 -2.86 -3.02 -9.56
N LEU A 156 -1.69 -2.66 -9.00
CA LEU A 156 -1.14 -1.30 -9.08
C LEU A 156 -0.93 -0.85 -10.53
N ILE A 157 -0.35 -1.71 -11.37
CA ILE A 157 -0.12 -1.43 -12.80
C ILE A 157 -1.46 -1.21 -13.51
N PHE A 158 -2.42 -2.11 -13.32
CA PHE A 158 -3.74 -1.98 -13.94
C PHE A 158 -4.49 -0.73 -13.45
N GLY A 159 -4.38 -0.42 -12.15
CA GLY A 159 -4.98 0.78 -11.57
C GLY A 159 -4.39 2.07 -12.15
N LEU A 160 -3.06 2.14 -12.25
CA LEU A 160 -2.39 3.30 -12.85
C LEU A 160 -2.75 3.47 -14.33
N LEU A 161 -2.80 2.39 -15.09
CA LEU A 161 -3.23 2.42 -16.49
C LEU A 161 -4.67 2.93 -16.63
N VAL A 162 -5.58 2.46 -15.76
CA VAL A 162 -6.97 2.92 -15.78
C VAL A 162 -7.05 4.40 -15.40
N ALA A 163 -6.35 4.82 -14.35
CA ALA A 163 -6.30 6.22 -13.93
C ALA A 163 -5.74 7.13 -15.03
N GLN A 164 -4.63 6.77 -15.67
CA GLN A 164 -4.02 7.59 -16.72
C GLN A 164 -4.89 7.67 -17.98
N GLN A 165 -5.37 6.53 -18.48
CA GLN A 165 -6.06 6.48 -19.79
C GLN A 165 -7.53 6.87 -19.72
N PHE A 166 -8.22 6.52 -18.63
CA PHE A 166 -9.66 6.76 -18.51
C PHE A 166 -10.01 7.97 -17.65
N VAL A 167 -9.13 8.38 -16.73
CA VAL A 167 -9.35 9.58 -15.90
C VAL A 167 -8.55 10.75 -16.43
N LEU A 168 -7.24 10.78 -16.18
CA LEU A 168 -6.40 11.96 -16.38
C LEU A 168 -6.48 12.51 -17.81
N LYS A 169 -6.39 11.64 -18.82
CA LYS A 169 -6.46 12.05 -20.25
C LYS A 169 -7.83 12.63 -20.67
N ASN A 170 -8.89 12.37 -19.92
CA ASN A 170 -10.25 12.81 -20.25
C ASN A 170 -10.72 13.98 -19.36
N LEU A 171 -9.86 14.51 -18.48
CA LEU A 171 -10.16 15.70 -17.68
C LEU A 171 -10.04 16.95 -18.53
N LYS A 172 -11.15 17.65 -18.75
CA LYS A 172 -11.16 18.91 -19.50
C LYS A 172 -10.52 20.05 -18.71
N SER A 173 -10.45 19.95 -17.37
CA SER A 173 -9.71 20.89 -16.53
C SER A 173 -8.21 20.92 -16.80
N ASP A 174 -7.64 19.85 -17.38
CA ASP A 174 -6.20 19.79 -17.67
C ASP A 174 -5.80 20.56 -18.92
N ASP A 175 -6.72 20.75 -19.87
CA ASP A 175 -6.48 21.51 -21.10
C ASP A 175 -6.59 23.04 -20.92
N ILE A 176 -6.89 23.51 -19.71
CA ILE A 176 -7.16 24.92 -19.42
C ILE A 176 -6.07 25.49 -18.51
N SER A 177 -5.32 26.46 -19.02
CA SER A 177 -4.19 27.11 -18.32
C SER A 177 -4.62 27.93 -17.10
N ASP A 178 -5.77 28.62 -17.18
CA ASP A 178 -6.36 29.33 -16.04
C ASP A 178 -7.83 28.97 -15.87
N PHE A 179 -8.07 27.86 -15.16
CA PHE A 179 -9.41 27.40 -14.82
C PHE A 179 -10.17 28.43 -13.99
N SER A 180 -9.47 29.23 -13.19
CA SER A 180 -10.05 30.21 -12.28
C SER A 180 -10.55 31.47 -13.00
N ALA A 181 -10.06 31.74 -14.21
CA ALA A 181 -10.49 32.85 -15.07
C ALA A 181 -11.73 32.54 -15.93
N LEU A 182 -12.19 31.28 -15.97
CA LEU A 182 -13.40 30.91 -16.72
C LEU A 182 -14.67 31.52 -16.12
N ASP A 183 -15.65 31.78 -16.98
CA ASP A 183 -16.99 32.15 -16.55
C ASP A 183 -17.66 31.04 -15.74
N GLU A 184 -18.59 31.42 -14.87
CA GLU A 184 -19.20 30.51 -13.89
C GLU A 184 -19.99 29.37 -14.57
N ALA A 185 -20.58 29.60 -15.75
CA ALA A 185 -21.32 28.58 -16.48
C ALA A 185 -20.38 27.55 -17.14
N SER A 186 -19.27 27.99 -17.73
CA SER A 186 -18.22 27.13 -18.27
C SER A 186 -17.55 26.31 -17.17
N LYS A 187 -17.28 26.91 -16.01
CA LYS A 187 -16.75 26.20 -14.83
C LYS A 187 -17.67 25.08 -14.38
N ILE A 188 -18.97 25.34 -14.25
CA ILE A 188 -19.94 24.31 -13.84
C ILE A 188 -19.97 23.17 -14.86
N LEU A 189 -20.03 23.48 -16.16
CA LEU A 189 -20.04 22.46 -17.22
C LEU A 189 -18.79 21.57 -17.20
N ILE A 190 -17.61 22.15 -17.00
CA ILE A 190 -16.35 21.40 -16.93
C ILE A 190 -16.28 20.60 -15.63
N LYS A 191 -16.66 21.18 -14.48
CA LYS A 191 -16.72 20.46 -13.20
C LYS A 191 -17.64 19.25 -13.30
N THR A 192 -18.85 19.38 -13.82
CA THR A 192 -19.76 18.26 -13.98
C THR A 192 -19.21 17.19 -14.95
N SER A 193 -18.56 17.61 -16.05
CA SER A 193 -17.92 16.69 -17.01
C SER A 193 -16.79 15.89 -16.36
N ASP A 194 -15.89 16.56 -15.65
CA ASP A 194 -14.71 15.94 -15.03
C ASP A 194 -15.12 15.07 -13.84
N LEU A 195 -16.11 15.49 -13.05
CA LEU A 195 -16.69 14.67 -11.99
C LEU A 195 -17.30 13.38 -12.52
N MET A 196 -17.91 13.37 -13.72
CA MET A 196 -18.40 12.13 -14.32
C MET A 196 -17.26 11.21 -14.77
N VAL A 197 -16.18 11.77 -15.33
CA VAL A 197 -14.97 11.03 -15.71
C VAL A 197 -14.35 10.35 -14.49
N ILE A 198 -14.27 11.06 -13.36
CA ILE A 198 -13.73 10.54 -12.10
C ILE A 198 -14.71 9.54 -11.44
N ARG A 199 -16.02 9.78 -11.51
CA ARG A 199 -17.02 8.88 -10.91
C ARG A 199 -17.00 7.47 -11.53
N ASN A 200 -16.93 7.38 -12.86
CA ASN A 200 -17.19 6.13 -13.57
C ASN A 200 -16.26 4.96 -13.15
N PRO A 201 -14.93 5.14 -13.03
CA PRO A 201 -14.05 4.08 -12.53
C PRO A 201 -14.40 3.59 -11.12
N TYR A 202 -14.78 4.48 -10.20
CA TYR A 202 -15.18 4.09 -8.84
C TYR A 202 -16.49 3.30 -8.83
N VAL A 203 -17.47 3.68 -9.65
CA VAL A 203 -18.73 2.94 -9.75
C VAL A 203 -18.50 1.54 -10.33
N ILE A 204 -17.70 1.44 -11.41
CA ILE A 204 -17.32 0.15 -12.01
C ILE A 204 -16.59 -0.71 -10.99
N LEU A 205 -15.63 -0.13 -10.25
CA LEU A 205 -14.91 -0.79 -9.18
C LEU A 205 -15.87 -1.31 -8.09
N GLY A 206 -16.83 -0.49 -7.65
CA GLY A 206 -17.85 -0.90 -6.68
C GLY A 206 -18.67 -2.11 -7.16
N LEU A 207 -19.08 -2.13 -8.43
CA LEU A 207 -19.80 -3.25 -9.03
C LEU A 207 -18.94 -4.52 -9.11
N VAL A 208 -17.66 -4.40 -9.49
CA VAL A 208 -16.71 -5.53 -9.50
C VAL A 208 -16.53 -6.09 -8.09
N ILE A 209 -16.40 -5.24 -7.07
CA ILE A 209 -16.26 -5.64 -5.67
C ILE A 209 -17.53 -6.35 -5.18
N ILE A 210 -18.73 -5.93 -5.61
CA ILE A 210 -19.97 -6.66 -5.31
C ILE A 210 -19.94 -8.07 -5.92
N GLY A 211 -19.48 -8.21 -7.16
CA GLY A 211 -19.27 -9.53 -7.77
C GLY A 211 -18.33 -10.40 -6.93
N VAL A 212 -17.22 -9.86 -6.47
CA VAL A 212 -16.25 -10.54 -5.61
C VAL A 212 -16.86 -10.87 -4.23
N PHE A 213 -17.65 -9.97 -3.65
CA PHE A 213 -18.41 -10.20 -2.43
C PHE A 213 -19.32 -11.43 -2.55
N VAL A 214 -20.07 -11.54 -3.65
CA VAL A 214 -20.93 -12.70 -3.92
C VAL A 214 -20.11 -13.98 -4.03
N LEU A 215 -18.95 -13.95 -4.69
CA LEU A 215 -18.05 -15.11 -4.78
C LEU A 215 -17.55 -15.57 -3.40
N PHE A 216 -17.17 -14.63 -2.53
CA PHE A 216 -16.77 -14.95 -1.15
C PHE A 216 -17.94 -15.46 -0.31
N LEU A 217 -19.15 -14.94 -0.53
CA LEU A 217 -20.35 -15.38 0.17
C LEU A 217 -20.60 -16.88 -0.09
N VAL A 218 -20.57 -17.30 -1.35
CA VAL A 218 -20.87 -18.68 -1.77
C VAL A 218 -19.69 -19.65 -1.55
N SER A 219 -18.45 -19.14 -1.50
CA SER A 219 -17.27 -19.97 -1.32
C SER A 219 -17.14 -20.51 0.11
N LYS A 220 -16.85 -21.81 0.26
CA LYS A 220 -16.55 -22.41 1.56
C LYS A 220 -15.09 -22.17 1.91
N MET A 221 -14.85 -21.34 2.92
CA MET A 221 -13.51 -21.05 3.42
C MET A 221 -13.24 -21.91 4.65
N PRO A 222 -12.23 -22.81 4.61
CA PRO A 222 -11.83 -23.56 5.79
C PRO A 222 -11.37 -22.58 6.87
N GLN A 223 -11.86 -22.81 8.09
CA GLN A 223 -11.45 -22.10 9.29
C GLN A 223 -10.72 -23.11 10.16
N SER A 224 -9.49 -22.77 10.54
CA SER A 224 -8.85 -23.38 11.68
C SER A 224 -9.48 -22.68 12.89
N LYS A 225 -10.39 -23.34 13.60
CA LYS A 225 -10.71 -22.90 14.96
C LYS A 225 -9.77 -23.65 15.85
N ASP A 226 -8.84 -22.95 16.50
CA ASP A 226 -8.15 -23.53 17.65
C ASP A 226 -9.21 -23.93 18.67
N GLU A 227 -9.21 -25.19 19.12
CA GLU A 227 -10.16 -25.73 20.11
C GLU A 227 -9.89 -25.21 21.55
N GLY A 228 -9.06 -24.18 21.70
CA GLY A 228 -8.70 -23.57 22.97
C GLY A 228 -9.63 -22.42 23.40
N THR A 229 -9.59 -22.08 24.69
CA THR A 229 -10.17 -20.83 25.20
C THR A 229 -9.49 -19.64 24.55
N THR A 230 -10.25 -18.82 23.81
CA THR A 230 -9.75 -17.55 23.26
C THR A 230 -9.23 -16.68 24.41
N PRO A 231 -7.95 -16.27 24.41
CA PRO A 231 -7.38 -15.44 25.48
C PRO A 231 -8.16 -14.13 25.67
N ASN A 232 -7.94 -13.40 26.76
CA ASN A 232 -8.47 -12.04 26.83
C ASN A 232 -7.72 -11.13 25.82
N ILE A 233 -8.40 -10.13 25.26
CA ILE A 233 -7.77 -9.13 24.38
C ILE A 233 -6.62 -8.41 25.11
N GLY A 234 -6.81 -8.05 26.38
CA GLY A 234 -5.78 -7.38 27.17
C GLY A 234 -4.52 -8.23 27.36
N GLU A 235 -4.68 -9.53 27.58
CA GLU A 235 -3.56 -10.48 27.70
C GLU A 235 -2.82 -10.61 26.37
N THR A 236 -3.56 -10.72 25.26
CA THR A 236 -2.96 -10.75 23.91
C THR A 236 -2.11 -9.51 23.64
N PHE A 237 -2.56 -8.31 24.04
CA PHE A 237 -1.75 -7.10 23.91
C PHE A 237 -0.45 -7.18 24.72
N VAL A 238 -0.51 -7.63 25.98
CA VAL A 238 0.68 -7.77 26.82
C VAL A 238 1.69 -8.75 26.21
N VAL A 239 1.22 -9.88 25.65
CA VAL A 239 2.09 -10.85 24.96
C VAL A 239 2.75 -10.22 23.74
N LEU A 240 1.98 -9.52 22.91
CA LEU A 240 2.50 -8.85 21.71
C LEU A 240 3.53 -7.77 22.04
N PHE A 241 3.27 -6.92 23.03
CA PHE A 241 4.22 -5.87 23.44
C PHE A 241 5.49 -6.42 24.09
N LYS A 242 5.44 -7.59 24.74
CA LYS A 242 6.63 -8.28 25.26
C LYS A 242 7.43 -8.99 24.17
N ASN A 243 6.80 -9.29 23.03
CA ASN A 243 7.48 -9.93 21.91
C ASN A 243 8.27 -8.89 21.10
N ASN A 244 9.57 -8.78 21.41
CA ASN A 244 10.48 -7.87 20.71
C ASN A 244 10.49 -8.08 19.20
N LYS A 245 10.36 -9.32 18.71
CA LYS A 245 10.32 -9.62 17.27
C LYS A 245 9.11 -8.98 16.60
N TYR A 246 7.96 -9.01 17.26
CA TYR A 246 6.72 -8.38 16.79
C TYR A 246 6.79 -6.86 16.88
N VAL A 247 7.20 -6.28 18.02
CA VAL A 247 7.26 -4.81 18.20
C VAL A 247 8.21 -4.18 17.19
N LEU A 248 9.40 -4.75 17.00
CA LEU A 248 10.35 -4.30 15.99
C LEU A 248 9.84 -4.54 14.56
N GLY A 249 9.01 -5.57 14.34
CA GLY A 249 8.31 -5.80 13.08
C GLY A 249 7.29 -4.70 12.77
N VAL A 250 6.48 -4.28 13.74
CA VAL A 250 5.54 -3.16 13.60
C VAL A 250 6.29 -1.86 13.29
N LEU A 251 7.38 -1.57 13.99
CA LEU A 251 8.20 -0.40 13.71
C LEU A 251 8.84 -0.47 12.31
N SER A 252 9.37 -1.63 11.92
CA SER A 252 9.90 -1.86 10.56
C SER A 252 8.82 -1.64 9.50
N GLN A 253 7.57 -2.02 9.78
CA GLN A 253 6.46 -1.85 8.87
C GLN A 253 6.08 -0.36 8.69
N ILE A 254 6.09 0.42 9.78
CA ILE A 254 5.87 1.88 9.71
C ILE A 254 6.91 2.53 8.81
N LEU A 255 8.18 2.21 9.05
CA LEU A 255 9.30 2.75 8.28
C LEU A 255 9.30 2.25 6.84
N TYR A 256 8.92 1.00 6.61
CA TYR A 256 8.81 0.45 5.26
C TYR A 256 7.74 1.17 4.45
N VAL A 257 6.51 1.28 4.97
CA VAL A 257 5.43 1.94 4.23
C VAL A 257 5.78 3.41 4.01
N GLY A 258 6.35 4.08 5.02
CA GLY A 258 6.88 5.43 4.87
C GLY A 258 7.91 5.54 3.75
N GLY A 259 8.96 4.71 3.78
CA GLY A 259 10.02 4.67 2.77
C GLY A 259 9.51 4.38 1.36
N GLN A 260 8.56 3.45 1.24
CA GLN A 260 7.94 3.09 -0.03
C GLN A 260 7.17 4.26 -0.64
N ILE A 261 6.26 4.88 0.12
CA ILE A 261 5.45 5.98 -0.37
C ILE A 261 6.32 7.21 -0.65
N MET A 262 7.32 7.48 0.18
CA MET A 262 8.34 8.51 -0.06
C MET A 262 9.04 8.31 -1.40
N CYS A 263 9.57 7.10 -1.67
CA CYS A 263 10.23 6.80 -2.92
C CYS A 263 9.32 6.97 -4.13
N TRP A 264 8.06 6.56 -4.08
CA TRP A 264 7.12 6.69 -5.20
C TRP A 264 6.59 8.10 -5.40
N THR A 265 6.17 8.76 -4.32
CA THR A 265 5.58 10.11 -4.39
C THR A 265 6.55 11.08 -5.04
N TYR A 266 7.82 11.03 -4.61
CA TYR A 266 8.83 11.99 -5.03
C TYR A 266 9.60 11.61 -6.31
N ILE A 267 9.15 10.61 -7.07
CA ILE A 267 9.64 10.37 -8.44
C ILE A 267 9.34 11.60 -9.32
N TYR A 268 8.15 12.19 -9.18
CA TYR A 268 7.75 13.35 -9.99
C TYR A 268 8.59 14.59 -9.67
N GLN A 269 8.77 14.91 -8.38
CA GLN A 269 9.58 16.06 -7.95
C GLN A 269 11.06 15.86 -8.29
N TYR A 270 11.58 14.63 -8.19
CA TYR A 270 12.94 14.33 -8.65
C TYR A 270 13.07 14.54 -10.16
N ALA A 271 12.10 14.05 -10.95
CA ALA A 271 12.07 14.24 -12.40
C ALA A 271 12.00 15.75 -12.76
N GLU A 272 11.16 16.50 -12.06
CA GLU A 272 11.04 17.95 -12.23
C GLU A 272 12.36 18.69 -11.94
N ALA A 273 13.05 18.33 -10.85
CA ALA A 273 14.35 18.90 -10.47
C ALA A 273 15.44 18.72 -11.55
N ILE A 274 15.34 17.68 -12.38
CA ILE A 274 16.27 17.41 -13.48
C ILE A 274 15.72 17.83 -14.86
N GLY A 275 14.59 18.55 -14.90
CA GLY A 275 13.99 19.09 -16.11
C GLY A 275 13.20 18.07 -16.96
N VAL A 276 12.75 16.97 -16.36
CA VAL A 276 11.89 15.96 -17.01
C VAL A 276 10.42 16.32 -16.79
N ASP A 277 9.63 16.27 -17.87
CA ASP A 277 8.21 16.59 -17.82
C ASP A 277 7.37 15.54 -17.04
N SER A 278 6.18 15.94 -16.60
CA SER A 278 5.29 15.11 -15.78
C SER A 278 4.77 13.85 -16.50
N VAL A 279 4.64 13.89 -17.83
CA VAL A 279 4.21 12.71 -18.61
C VAL A 279 5.34 11.68 -18.62
N THR A 280 6.58 12.13 -18.87
CA THR A 280 7.75 11.27 -18.83
C THR A 280 8.01 10.70 -17.43
N ALA A 281 7.82 11.51 -16.37
CA ALA A 281 7.86 11.04 -14.98
C ALA A 281 6.86 9.89 -14.71
N GLY A 282 5.67 9.96 -15.32
CA GLY A 282 4.67 8.89 -15.26
C GLY A 282 5.14 7.55 -15.84
N TYR A 283 5.99 7.55 -16.87
CA TYR A 283 6.59 6.31 -17.38
C TYR A 283 7.62 5.72 -16.41
N TYR A 284 8.36 6.55 -15.68
CA TYR A 284 9.27 6.08 -14.62
C TYR A 284 8.52 5.50 -13.43
N GLN A 285 7.38 6.08 -13.05
CA GLN A 285 6.47 5.49 -12.06
C GLN A 285 5.96 4.11 -12.52
N MET A 286 5.58 3.99 -13.80
CA MET A 286 5.17 2.70 -14.36
C MET A 286 6.31 1.68 -14.34
N ALA A 287 7.53 2.10 -14.73
CA ALA A 287 8.72 1.26 -14.65
C ALA A 287 9.02 0.80 -13.21
N ALA A 288 8.83 1.68 -12.22
CA ALA A 288 8.93 1.34 -10.80
C ALA A 288 7.94 0.23 -10.40
N PHE A 289 6.68 0.29 -10.83
CA PHE A 289 5.69 -0.76 -10.55
C PHE A 289 6.01 -2.09 -11.27
N ILE A 290 6.52 -2.04 -12.50
CA ILE A 290 6.99 -3.24 -13.22
C ILE A 290 8.17 -3.87 -12.48
N LEU A 291 9.17 -3.09 -12.10
CA LEU A 291 10.32 -3.56 -11.33
C LEU A 291 9.91 -4.09 -9.96
N PHE A 292 8.94 -3.47 -9.30
CA PHE A 292 8.36 -3.97 -8.05
C PHE A 292 7.69 -5.34 -8.26
N THR A 293 6.99 -5.53 -9.38
CA THR A 293 6.38 -6.83 -9.75
C THR A 293 7.44 -7.91 -9.99
N VAL A 294 8.45 -7.60 -10.80
CA VAL A 294 9.54 -8.52 -11.12
C VAL A 294 10.36 -8.84 -9.87
N GLY A 295 10.69 -7.82 -9.07
CA GLY A 295 11.38 -7.95 -7.80
C GLY A 295 10.62 -8.85 -6.83
N ARG A 296 9.29 -8.72 -6.77
CA ARG A 296 8.45 -9.57 -5.91
C ARG A 296 8.47 -11.02 -6.38
N ALA A 297 8.38 -11.27 -7.69
CA ALA A 297 8.46 -12.62 -8.25
C ALA A 297 9.82 -13.27 -7.95
N VAL A 298 10.92 -12.54 -8.17
CA VAL A 298 12.28 -12.99 -7.88
C VAL A 298 12.48 -13.22 -6.38
N GLY A 299 12.09 -12.27 -5.53
CA GLY A 299 12.19 -12.39 -4.07
C GLY A 299 11.38 -13.57 -3.52
N THR A 300 10.15 -13.77 -4.02
CA THR A 300 9.31 -14.93 -3.64
C THR A 300 9.96 -16.25 -4.02
N TYR A 301 10.59 -16.33 -5.20
CA TYR A 301 11.34 -17.52 -5.61
C TYR A 301 12.58 -17.75 -4.72
N MET A 302 13.30 -16.68 -4.36
CA MET A 302 14.49 -16.74 -3.50
C MET A 302 14.16 -17.18 -2.07
N LEU A 303 12.96 -16.90 -1.54
CA LEU A 303 12.50 -17.40 -0.24
C LEU A 303 12.46 -18.93 -0.15
N ARG A 304 12.53 -19.65 -1.28
CA ARG A 304 12.67 -21.13 -1.29
C ARG A 304 14.06 -21.59 -0.85
N PHE A 305 15.07 -20.75 -1.01
CA PHE A 305 16.48 -21.10 -0.79
C PHE A 305 17.14 -20.31 0.33
N ILE A 306 16.58 -19.15 0.69
CA ILE A 306 17.12 -18.21 1.67
C ILE A 306 16.06 -17.95 2.73
N SER A 307 16.49 -17.84 3.99
CA SER A 307 15.62 -17.52 5.12
C SER A 307 15.06 -16.09 5.03
N SER A 308 13.92 -15.84 5.70
CA SER A 308 13.16 -14.60 5.53
C SER A 308 13.93 -13.39 6.05
N GLY A 309 14.57 -13.51 7.21
CA GLY A 309 15.38 -12.45 7.83
C GLY A 309 16.60 -12.09 6.98
N LYS A 310 17.34 -13.10 6.48
CA LYS A 310 18.50 -12.87 5.61
C LYS A 310 18.13 -12.20 4.30
N LEU A 311 17.05 -12.65 3.66
CA LEU A 311 16.61 -12.08 2.38
C LEU A 311 16.13 -10.64 2.56
N LEU A 312 15.38 -10.36 3.64
CA LEU A 312 14.95 -9.01 4.01
C LEU A 312 16.16 -8.08 4.21
N MET A 313 17.16 -8.52 4.97
CA MET A 313 18.40 -7.77 5.19
C MET A 313 19.12 -7.47 3.87
N SER A 314 19.32 -8.48 3.02
CA SER A 314 20.01 -8.31 1.74
C SER A 314 19.30 -7.32 0.82
N PHE A 315 17.97 -7.43 0.67
CA PHE A 315 17.21 -6.49 -0.16
C PHE A 315 17.22 -5.08 0.44
N ALA A 316 17.16 -4.93 1.76
CA ALA A 316 17.28 -3.62 2.41
C ALA A 316 18.66 -2.97 2.19
N LEU A 317 19.75 -3.75 2.27
CA LEU A 317 21.10 -3.24 1.95
C LEU A 317 21.24 -2.80 0.49
N LEU A 318 20.68 -3.57 -0.44
CA LEU A 318 20.66 -3.20 -1.86
C LEU A 318 19.82 -1.94 -2.10
N ALA A 319 18.68 -1.81 -1.44
CA ALA A 319 17.87 -0.59 -1.47
C ALA A 319 18.64 0.62 -0.92
N ILE A 320 19.37 0.48 0.19
CA ILE A 320 20.24 1.52 0.76
C ILE A 320 21.27 2.00 -0.27
N MET A 321 21.92 1.09 -1.00
CA MET A 321 22.88 1.46 -2.04
C MET A 321 22.22 2.27 -3.17
N CYS A 322 21.02 1.88 -3.62
CA CYS A 322 20.28 2.64 -4.61
C CYS A 322 19.80 4.00 -4.09
N VAL A 323 19.42 4.10 -2.81
CA VAL A 323 19.06 5.37 -2.18
C VAL A 323 20.27 6.29 -2.09
N LEU A 324 21.44 5.78 -1.72
CA LEU A 324 22.69 6.55 -1.75
C LEU A 324 23.00 7.04 -3.18
N GLY A 325 22.78 6.20 -4.19
CA GLY A 325 22.87 6.61 -5.60
C GLY A 325 21.88 7.73 -5.94
N THR A 326 20.64 7.66 -5.44
CA THR A 326 19.62 8.70 -5.63
C THR A 326 20.02 10.02 -4.96
N ILE A 327 20.65 9.96 -3.79
CA ILE A 327 21.09 11.16 -3.07
C ILE A 327 22.29 11.81 -3.77
N PHE A 328 23.32 11.02 -4.11
CA PHE A 328 24.62 11.56 -4.50
C PHE A 328 24.88 11.61 -6.01
N ILE A 329 24.10 10.91 -6.84
CA ILE A 329 24.25 10.92 -8.30
C ILE A 329 23.17 11.82 -8.89
N GLU A 330 23.57 12.97 -9.44
CA GLU A 330 22.64 13.93 -10.06
C GLU A 330 22.16 13.47 -11.45
N GLY A 331 21.01 13.99 -11.89
CA GLY A 331 20.45 13.74 -13.21
C GLY A 331 19.75 12.38 -13.35
N MET A 332 19.66 11.90 -14.59
CA MET A 332 18.91 10.69 -14.95
C MET A 332 19.42 9.41 -14.26
N ILE A 333 20.71 9.32 -13.96
CA ILE A 333 21.28 8.14 -13.31
C ILE A 333 20.73 8.01 -11.87
N GLY A 334 20.63 9.12 -11.14
CA GLY A 334 19.99 9.13 -9.82
C GLY A 334 18.50 8.79 -9.88
N LEU A 335 17.78 9.24 -10.92
CA LEU A 335 16.39 8.85 -11.16
C LEU A 335 16.27 7.33 -11.42
N TYR A 336 17.21 6.74 -12.17
CA TYR A 336 17.23 5.29 -12.38
C TYR A 336 17.51 4.54 -11.08
N CYS A 337 18.41 5.04 -10.24
CA CYS A 337 18.62 4.51 -8.90
C CYS A 337 17.32 4.54 -8.08
N LEU A 338 16.58 5.65 -8.11
CA LEU A 338 15.30 5.80 -7.42
C LEU A 338 14.27 4.77 -7.90
N VAL A 339 14.15 4.59 -9.21
CA VAL A 339 13.23 3.62 -9.80
C VAL A 339 13.62 2.18 -9.43
N ILE A 340 14.92 1.85 -9.44
CA ILE A 340 15.44 0.51 -9.10
C ILE A 340 15.19 0.14 -7.62
N ILE A 341 15.10 1.10 -6.69
CA ILE A 341 14.71 0.84 -5.29
C ILE A 341 13.43 0.00 -5.24
N SER A 342 12.50 0.24 -6.19
CA SER A 342 11.23 -0.48 -6.29
C SER A 342 11.39 -2.00 -6.40
N PHE A 343 12.43 -2.47 -7.09
CA PHE A 343 12.74 -3.89 -7.16
C PHE A 343 13.05 -4.47 -5.77
N PHE A 344 13.85 -3.76 -4.96
CA PHE A 344 14.31 -4.26 -3.67
C PHE A 344 13.28 -4.09 -2.55
N MET A 345 12.44 -3.06 -2.60
CA MET A 345 11.36 -2.90 -1.61
C MET A 345 10.20 -3.89 -1.80
N SER A 346 10.14 -4.58 -2.94
CA SER A 346 9.04 -5.44 -3.36
C SER A 346 8.67 -6.56 -2.37
N LEU A 347 9.66 -7.23 -1.76
CA LEU A 347 9.40 -8.33 -0.81
C LEU A 347 9.24 -7.88 0.65
N MET A 348 9.67 -6.66 0.98
CA MET A 348 9.88 -6.29 2.38
C MET A 348 8.55 -6.29 3.16
N PHE A 349 7.46 -5.72 2.63
CA PHE A 349 6.14 -5.74 3.28
C PHE A 349 5.69 -7.14 3.69
N PRO A 350 5.47 -8.10 2.76
CA PRO A 350 4.98 -9.43 3.14
C PRO A 350 5.98 -10.21 3.98
N THR A 351 7.28 -9.94 3.84
CA THR A 351 8.32 -10.62 4.63
C THR A 351 8.37 -10.11 6.07
N ILE A 352 8.30 -8.80 6.30
CA ILE A 352 8.16 -8.21 7.64
C ILE A 352 6.88 -8.76 8.30
N TYR A 353 5.77 -8.81 7.55
CA TYR A 353 4.50 -9.36 8.03
C TYR A 353 4.61 -10.83 8.45
N GLY A 354 5.22 -11.66 7.59
CA GLY A 354 5.43 -13.09 7.86
C GLY A 354 6.34 -13.33 9.05
N ILE A 355 7.43 -12.57 9.18
CA ILE A 355 8.36 -12.65 10.31
C ILE A 355 7.66 -12.23 11.61
N ALA A 356 6.95 -11.10 11.61
CA ALA A 356 6.32 -10.53 12.79
C ALA A 356 5.21 -11.43 13.37
N LEU A 357 4.47 -12.14 12.51
CA LEU A 357 3.38 -13.02 12.92
C LEU A 357 3.76 -14.50 13.02
N GLY A 358 4.94 -14.92 12.54
CA GLY A 358 5.29 -16.33 12.37
C GLY A 358 5.24 -17.20 13.63
N ASP A 359 5.53 -16.63 14.80
CA ASP A 359 5.53 -17.37 16.08
C ASP A 359 4.22 -17.23 16.86
N LEU A 360 3.29 -16.42 16.36
CA LEU A 360 2.04 -16.15 17.05
C LEU A 360 1.04 -17.29 16.82
N THR A 361 0.16 -17.48 17.80
CA THR A 361 -1.06 -18.27 17.61
C THR A 361 -1.99 -17.57 16.60
N GLU A 362 -3.01 -18.27 16.11
CA GLU A 362 -3.97 -17.66 15.18
C GLU A 362 -4.72 -16.49 15.82
N GLU A 363 -5.10 -16.63 17.10
CA GLU A 363 -5.79 -15.59 17.87
C GLU A 363 -4.92 -14.35 18.11
N GLU A 364 -3.64 -14.56 18.43
CA GLU A 364 -2.66 -13.47 18.53
C GLU A 364 -2.39 -12.83 17.16
N SER A 365 -2.33 -13.62 16.09
CA SER A 365 -2.10 -13.12 14.73
C SER A 365 -3.21 -12.19 14.24
N LYS A 366 -4.47 -12.42 14.65
CA LYS A 366 -5.58 -11.49 14.34
C LYS A 366 -5.33 -10.10 14.92
N ILE A 367 -4.95 -10.01 16.20
CA ILE A 367 -4.66 -8.73 16.86
C ILE A 367 -3.32 -8.15 16.39
N GLY A 368 -2.30 -9.00 16.21
CA GLY A 368 -0.98 -8.60 15.72
C GLY A 368 -1.05 -8.01 14.31
N SER A 369 -1.91 -8.59 13.45
CA SER A 369 -2.20 -8.07 12.12
C SER A 369 -2.74 -6.64 12.17
N ALA A 370 -3.61 -6.30 13.14
CA ALA A 370 -4.07 -4.92 13.31
C ALA A 370 -2.92 -3.95 13.58
N GLY A 371 -1.94 -4.32 14.41
CA GLY A 371 -0.76 -3.47 14.64
C GLY A 371 0.03 -3.19 13.37
N LEU A 372 0.21 -4.22 12.53
CA LEU A 372 0.89 -4.10 11.25
C LEU A 372 0.09 -3.33 10.19
N VAL A 373 -1.25 -3.36 10.25
CA VAL A 373 -2.10 -2.53 9.36
C VAL A 373 -2.13 -1.08 9.85
N MET A 374 -2.22 -0.84 11.16
CA MET A 374 -2.09 0.51 11.73
C MET A 374 -0.75 1.17 11.36
N ALA A 375 0.30 0.36 11.19
CA ALA A 375 1.61 0.84 10.76
C ALA A 375 1.62 1.53 9.38
N ILE A 376 0.61 1.29 8.54
CA ILE A 376 0.46 1.92 7.21
C ILE A 376 0.32 3.44 7.32
N VAL A 377 -0.07 3.96 8.48
CA VAL A 377 -0.07 5.41 8.78
C VAL A 377 1.31 6.06 8.55
N GLY A 378 2.40 5.29 8.58
CA GLY A 378 3.74 5.76 8.19
C GLY A 378 3.77 6.37 6.78
N GLY A 379 2.93 5.87 5.87
CA GLY A 379 2.77 6.40 4.52
C GLY A 379 2.13 7.79 4.45
N ALA A 380 1.45 8.25 5.50
CA ALA A 380 0.93 9.62 5.58
C ALA A 380 1.95 10.60 6.17
N LEU A 381 2.64 10.14 7.22
CA LEU A 381 3.50 10.98 8.05
C LEU A 381 4.86 11.22 7.38
N MET A 382 5.46 10.18 6.81
CA MET A 382 6.82 10.26 6.27
C MET A 382 6.91 11.11 4.99
N PRO A 383 6.00 11.01 4.01
CA PRO A 383 6.04 11.89 2.84
C PRO A 383 5.87 13.36 3.20
N LYS A 384 5.07 13.67 4.24
CA LYS A 384 4.97 15.04 4.76
C LYS A 384 6.31 15.54 5.30
N LEU A 385 7.04 14.71 6.06
CA LEU A 385 8.37 15.05 6.55
C LEU A 385 9.37 15.25 5.40
N GLN A 386 9.30 14.42 4.36
CA GLN A 386 10.15 14.59 3.18
C GLN A 386 9.81 15.88 2.43
N GLY A 387 8.53 16.21 2.29
CA GLY A 387 8.08 17.46 1.67
C GLY A 387 8.59 18.68 2.42
N MET A 388 8.57 18.65 3.76
CA MET A 388 9.15 19.73 4.58
C MET A 388 10.66 19.94 4.35
N ILE A 389 11.40 18.89 3.95
CA ILE A 389 12.82 19.02 3.59
C ILE A 389 12.97 19.67 2.21
N ILE A 390 12.10 19.30 1.26
CA ILE A 390 12.09 19.86 -0.10
C ILE A 390 11.70 21.35 -0.06
N ASP A 391 10.70 21.70 0.74
CA ASP A 391 10.24 23.08 0.89
C ASP A 391 11.25 24.01 1.58
N LEU A 392 12.39 23.49 2.09
CA LEU A 392 13.47 24.33 2.64
C LEU A 392 14.08 25.25 1.57
N GLY A 393 14.07 24.82 0.31
CA GLY A 393 14.60 25.58 -0.82
C GLY A 393 13.68 26.71 -1.31
N GLY A 394 12.37 26.61 -1.05
CA GLY A 394 11.38 27.53 -1.56
C GLY A 394 10.20 26.80 -2.20
N SER A 395 9.62 27.40 -3.24
CA SER A 395 8.52 26.80 -4.01
C SER A 395 8.98 25.84 -5.10
N GLY A 396 10.26 25.88 -5.46
CA GLY A 396 10.87 24.94 -6.39
C GLY A 396 11.37 23.68 -5.69
N VAL A 397 11.97 22.81 -6.48
CA VAL A 397 12.40 21.46 -6.09
C VAL A 397 13.93 21.28 -6.17
N ALA A 398 14.66 22.33 -6.55
CA ALA A 398 16.12 22.32 -6.71
C ALA A 398 16.74 23.72 -6.47
N ASP A 399 16.13 24.50 -5.58
CA ASP A 399 16.48 25.88 -5.28
C ASP A 399 17.69 26.00 -4.34
N THR A 400 18.00 24.98 -3.52
CA THR A 400 19.06 25.03 -2.51
C THR A 400 19.89 23.76 -2.44
N LYS A 401 21.20 23.91 -2.23
CA LYS A 401 22.09 22.75 -2.05
C LYS A 401 22.30 22.41 -0.57
N ILE A 402 22.01 21.16 -0.21
CA ILE A 402 22.27 20.59 1.13
C ILE A 402 23.36 19.52 0.98
N ILE A 403 24.52 19.72 1.61
CA ILE A 403 25.67 18.81 1.49
C ILE A 403 26.08 18.58 0.01
N GLY A 404 26.04 19.64 -0.79
CA GLY A 404 26.49 19.63 -2.19
C GLY A 404 25.50 19.07 -3.22
N VAL A 405 24.37 18.51 -2.79
CA VAL A 405 23.28 17.98 -3.65
C VAL A 405 22.02 18.84 -3.48
N SER A 406 21.06 18.74 -4.41
CA SER A 406 19.78 19.47 -4.28
C SER A 406 18.98 19.00 -3.05
N GLU A 407 18.07 19.84 -2.57
CA GLU A 407 17.20 19.54 -1.44
C GLU A 407 16.29 18.34 -1.72
N VAL A 408 15.83 18.13 -2.96
CA VAL A 408 15.09 16.92 -3.35
C VAL A 408 15.95 15.69 -3.26
N ASN A 409 17.18 15.72 -3.78
CA ASN A 409 18.11 14.59 -3.66
C ASN A 409 18.41 14.29 -2.18
N PHE A 410 18.66 15.33 -1.37
CA PHE A 410 18.92 15.18 0.06
C PHE A 410 17.72 14.62 0.82
N SER A 411 16.48 14.94 0.41
CA SER A 411 15.25 14.46 1.06
C SER A 411 15.15 12.93 1.14
N PHE A 412 15.83 12.21 0.24
CA PHE A 412 15.92 10.75 0.25
C PHE A 412 16.75 10.17 1.41
N ILE A 413 17.32 11.03 2.27
CA ILE A 413 17.89 10.64 3.57
C ILE A 413 16.85 9.95 4.47
N LEU A 414 15.57 10.32 4.38
CA LEU A 414 14.51 9.69 5.17
C LEU A 414 14.27 8.23 4.75
N PRO A 415 14.06 7.91 3.44
CA PRO A 415 14.13 6.53 2.95
C PRO A 415 15.39 5.78 3.37
N LEU A 416 16.57 6.42 3.34
CA LEU A 416 17.83 5.79 3.75
C LEU A 416 17.76 5.28 5.19
N LEU A 417 17.29 6.14 6.12
CA LEU A 417 17.13 5.78 7.53
C LEU A 417 16.08 4.68 7.72
N CYS A 418 14.98 4.73 6.96
CA CYS A 418 13.96 3.68 6.98
C CYS A 418 14.54 2.32 6.59
N PHE A 419 15.25 2.24 5.46
CA PHE A 419 15.85 0.99 4.99
C PHE A 419 17.02 0.54 5.86
N ALA A 420 17.78 1.45 6.46
CA ALA A 420 18.81 1.12 7.45
C ALA A 420 18.22 0.37 8.66
N PHE A 421 17.10 0.86 9.19
CA PHE A 421 16.39 0.17 10.27
C PHE A 421 15.86 -1.19 9.82
N ILE A 422 15.26 -1.28 8.64
CA ILE A 422 14.72 -2.55 8.09
C ILE A 422 15.85 -3.57 7.87
N SER A 423 17.00 -3.13 7.39
CA SER A 423 18.20 -3.96 7.25
C SER A 423 18.67 -4.50 8.60
N TRP A 424 18.74 -3.63 9.62
CA TRP A 424 19.07 -4.02 10.98
C TRP A 424 18.03 -5.02 11.56
N TYR A 425 16.74 -4.81 11.31
CA TYR A 425 15.69 -5.74 11.73
C TYR A 425 15.85 -7.11 11.06
N GLY A 426 16.09 -7.14 9.75
CA GLY A 426 16.38 -8.38 9.01
C GLY A 426 17.59 -9.12 9.58
N TYR A 427 18.67 -8.40 9.90
CA TYR A 427 19.86 -8.97 10.57
C TYR A 427 19.54 -9.49 11.97
N HIS A 428 18.79 -8.73 12.77
CA HIS A 428 18.39 -9.12 14.13
C HIS A 428 17.59 -10.42 14.11
N VAL A 429 16.66 -10.55 13.18
CA VAL A 429 15.85 -11.76 12.98
C VAL A 429 16.73 -12.91 12.55
N TYR A 430 17.57 -12.72 11.53
CA TYR A 430 18.47 -13.76 11.06
C TYR A 430 19.47 -14.23 12.14
N SER A 431 19.96 -13.33 13.00
CA SER A 431 20.96 -13.71 14.01
C SER A 431 20.36 -14.38 15.24
N LYS A 432 19.08 -14.16 15.55
CA LYS A 432 18.46 -14.60 16.81
C LYS A 432 17.30 -15.59 16.64
N HIS A 433 16.74 -15.69 15.45
CA HIS A 433 15.50 -16.42 15.21
C HIS A 433 15.54 -17.37 14.00
N GLU A 434 16.60 -17.33 13.20
CA GLU A 434 16.88 -18.23 12.07
C GLU A 434 18.27 -18.85 12.22
#